data_AF-A0A094C8S4-F1
#
_entry.id   AF-A0A094C8S4-F1
#
_cell.length_a   1.000
_cell.length_b   1.000
_cell.length_c   1.000
_cell.angle_alpha   90.00
_cell.angle_beta   90.00
_cell.angle_gamma   90.00
#
_symmetry.space_group_name_H-M   'P 1'
#
loop_
_entity.id
_entity.type
_entity.pdbx_description
1 polymer ?
#
loop_
_entity_poly.entity_id
_entity_poly.type
_entity_poly.pdbx_seq_one_letter_code
_entity_poly.pdbx_strand_id
1 'polypeptide(L)'
;MDALLSAVRALKTPTKPTVVAISTTGISNFGRDIPMAMVPLYHWLLAVPHADKKAMEVALSNDVKSSSPAIGGFVGIRPSLLMNGDARGVAGVRVGVEGAKDVESLVIGYTVAREDVGIWIFEEVLKGEKGLRGGKYENHFVTLTY
;
A
#
# COMPACT_ATOMS: atom_id res chain seq x y z
N MET A 1 -3.26 -3.02 -13.89
CA MET A 1 -2.25 -3.90 -13.25
C MET A 1 -1.69 -4.96 -14.21
N ASP A 2 -2.51 -5.51 -15.08
CA ASP A 2 -2.19 -6.66 -15.95
C ASP A 2 -0.95 -6.48 -16.83
N ALA A 3 -0.68 -5.27 -17.30
CA ALA A 3 0.51 -4.97 -18.10
C ALA A 3 1.80 -5.23 -17.31
N LEU A 4 1.87 -4.81 -16.04
CA LEU A 4 3.04 -5.06 -15.20
C LEU A 4 3.22 -6.55 -14.94
N LEU A 5 2.15 -7.25 -14.53
CA LEU A 5 2.23 -8.69 -14.21
C LEU A 5 2.65 -9.49 -15.46
N SER A 6 2.12 -9.12 -16.63
CA SER A 6 2.51 -9.71 -17.91
C SER A 6 3.98 -9.44 -18.23
N ALA A 7 4.46 -8.22 -18.03
CA ALA A 7 5.87 -7.87 -18.24
C ALA A 7 6.80 -8.65 -17.31
N VAL A 8 6.47 -8.76 -16.01
CA VAL A 8 7.26 -9.53 -15.05
C VAL A 8 7.30 -11.02 -15.43
N ARG A 9 6.18 -11.60 -15.86
CA ARG A 9 6.15 -12.99 -16.37
C ARG A 9 7.04 -13.16 -17.59
N ALA A 10 7.06 -12.19 -18.49
CA ALA A 10 7.87 -12.24 -19.71
C ALA A 10 9.39 -12.20 -19.42
N LEU A 11 9.80 -11.55 -18.33
CA LEU A 11 11.22 -11.51 -17.92
C LEU A 11 11.78 -12.89 -17.51
N LYS A 12 10.91 -13.85 -17.15
CA LYS A 12 11.30 -15.22 -16.73
C LYS A 12 12.42 -15.23 -15.69
N THR A 13 12.40 -14.31 -14.73
CA THR A 13 13.46 -14.20 -13.73
C THR A 13 13.46 -15.41 -12.80
N PRO A 14 14.64 -15.95 -12.41
CA PRO A 14 14.72 -17.06 -11.46
C PRO A 14 14.15 -16.68 -10.10
N THR A 15 14.37 -15.42 -9.71
CA THR A 15 13.85 -14.82 -8.48
C THR A 15 12.72 -13.87 -8.83
N LYS A 16 11.53 -14.12 -8.26
CA LYS A 16 10.38 -13.24 -8.46
C LYS A 16 10.52 -11.99 -7.60
N PRO A 17 10.27 -10.79 -8.13
CA PRO A 17 10.47 -9.54 -7.39
C PRO A 17 9.35 -9.30 -6.38
N THR A 18 9.65 -8.57 -5.31
CA THR A 18 8.62 -7.95 -4.47
C THR A 18 8.20 -6.60 -5.08
N VAL A 19 6.90 -6.35 -5.16
CA VAL A 19 6.37 -5.06 -5.67
C VAL A 19 5.94 -4.17 -4.51
N VAL A 20 6.51 -2.96 -4.43
CA VAL A 20 6.02 -1.90 -3.53
C VAL A 20 5.14 -0.96 -4.34
N ALA A 21 3.86 -0.88 -4.02
CA ALA A 21 2.87 -0.14 -4.80
C ALA A 21 2.18 0.94 -3.95
N ILE A 22 2.18 2.19 -4.43
CA ILE A 22 1.45 3.28 -3.77
C ILE A 22 -0.03 3.22 -4.18
N SER A 23 -0.88 3.03 -3.18
CA SER A 23 -2.34 3.00 -3.19
C SER A 23 -2.89 4.25 -2.49
N THR A 24 -3.97 4.11 -1.71
CA THR A 24 -4.66 5.20 -1.00
C THR A 24 -5.44 4.66 0.19
N THR A 25 -5.68 5.50 1.20
CA THR A 25 -6.74 5.24 2.18
C THR A 25 -8.12 5.41 1.55
N GLY A 26 -9.17 4.92 2.21
CA GLY A 26 -10.57 5.05 1.80
C GLY A 26 -11.09 3.86 1.00
N ILE A 27 -10.28 2.80 0.85
CA ILE A 27 -10.61 1.61 0.04
C ILE A 27 -10.38 0.29 0.79
N SER A 28 -10.22 0.34 2.12
CA SER A 28 -10.08 -0.85 2.97
C SER A 28 -11.29 -1.78 2.85
N ASN A 29 -11.05 -3.09 2.97
CA ASN A 29 -12.12 -4.10 3.04
C ASN A 29 -12.74 -4.22 4.45
N PHE A 30 -12.08 -3.69 5.48
CA PHE A 30 -12.46 -3.89 6.89
C PHE A 30 -13.25 -2.72 7.48
N GLY A 31 -13.67 -1.79 6.63
CA GLY A 31 -14.45 -0.62 6.99
C GLY A 31 -13.71 0.68 6.73
N ARG A 32 -14.14 1.73 7.41
CA ARG A 32 -13.64 3.10 7.20
C ARG A 32 -12.24 3.28 7.80
N ASP A 33 -11.28 3.62 6.95
CA ASP A 33 -9.89 3.97 7.27
C ASP A 33 -9.58 5.47 7.05
N ILE A 34 -10.61 6.29 6.79
CA ILE A 34 -10.51 7.75 6.60
C ILE A 34 -11.36 8.52 7.61
N PRO A 35 -11.01 9.77 7.98
CA PRO A 35 -11.89 10.60 8.81
C PRO A 35 -13.27 10.83 8.17
N MET A 36 -14.32 10.90 8.99
CA MET A 36 -15.71 11.09 8.52
C MET A 36 -15.87 12.31 7.61
N ALA A 37 -15.18 13.40 7.92
CA ALA A 37 -15.23 14.63 7.12
C ALA A 37 -14.66 14.46 5.70
N MET A 38 -13.81 13.45 5.46
CA MET A 38 -13.25 13.17 4.14
C MET A 38 -14.14 12.26 3.27
N VAL A 39 -15.18 11.64 3.85
CA VAL A 39 -16.06 10.70 3.14
C VAL A 39 -16.66 11.32 1.88
N PRO A 40 -17.24 12.54 1.87
CA PRO A 40 -17.83 13.11 0.67
C PRO A 40 -16.80 13.33 -0.44
N LEU A 41 -15.64 13.86 -0.10
CA LEU A 41 -14.53 14.07 -1.04
C LEU A 41 -14.07 12.74 -1.66
N TYR A 42 -13.90 11.72 -0.83
CA TYR A 42 -13.35 10.42 -1.23
C TYR A 42 -14.35 9.58 -2.05
N HIS A 43 -15.66 9.69 -1.78
CA HIS A 43 -16.67 8.88 -2.47
C HIS A 43 -17.26 9.56 -3.70
N TRP A 44 -17.18 10.90 -3.82
CA TRP A 44 -17.72 11.61 -4.98
C TRP A 44 -16.64 12.06 -5.94
N LEU A 45 -15.60 12.74 -5.47
CA LEU A 45 -14.56 13.28 -6.35
C LEU A 45 -13.52 12.21 -6.74
N LEU A 46 -13.25 11.26 -5.85
CA LEU A 46 -12.16 10.29 -6.00
C LEU A 46 -12.63 8.86 -6.29
N ALA A 47 -13.92 8.66 -6.61
CA ALA A 47 -14.48 7.32 -6.84
C ALA A 47 -13.74 6.53 -7.94
N VAL A 48 -13.45 7.17 -9.08
CA VAL A 48 -12.76 6.51 -10.21
C VAL A 48 -11.30 6.18 -9.87
N PRO A 49 -10.47 7.11 -9.35
CA PRO A 49 -9.14 6.76 -8.85
C PRO A 49 -9.14 5.65 -7.79
N HIS A 50 -10.11 5.66 -6.87
CA HIS A 50 -10.24 4.62 -5.85
C HIS A 50 -10.58 3.25 -6.45
N ALA A 51 -11.43 3.19 -7.46
CA ALA A 51 -11.72 1.95 -8.16
C ALA A 51 -10.46 1.37 -8.84
N ASP A 52 -9.64 2.22 -9.47
CA ASP A 52 -8.38 1.79 -10.08
C ASP A 52 -7.37 1.28 -9.04
N LYS A 53 -7.18 2.03 -7.94
CA LYS A 53 -6.35 1.57 -6.82
C LYS A 53 -6.86 0.27 -6.23
N LYS A 54 -8.17 0.11 -6.09
CA LYS A 54 -8.75 -1.14 -5.59
C LYS A 54 -8.47 -2.32 -6.52
N ALA A 55 -8.62 -2.12 -7.83
CA ALA A 55 -8.30 -3.15 -8.81
C ALA A 55 -6.80 -3.54 -8.77
N MET A 56 -5.91 -2.57 -8.58
CA MET A 56 -4.48 -2.81 -8.36
C MET A 56 -4.22 -3.67 -7.12
N GLU A 57 -4.82 -3.33 -5.97
CA GLU A 57 -4.67 -4.10 -4.73
C GLU A 57 -5.16 -5.55 -4.85
N VAL A 58 -6.32 -5.73 -5.50
CA VAL A 58 -6.90 -7.06 -5.76
C VAL A 58 -6.00 -7.87 -6.68
N ALA A 59 -5.49 -7.27 -7.76
CA ALA A 59 -4.63 -7.97 -8.71
C ALA A 59 -3.30 -8.41 -8.08
N LEU A 60 -2.65 -7.57 -7.26
CA LEU A 60 -1.46 -7.95 -6.50
C LEU A 60 -1.74 -9.10 -5.53
N SER A 61 -2.83 -8.98 -4.76
CA SER A 61 -3.25 -9.99 -3.79
C SER A 61 -3.58 -11.33 -4.42
N ASN A 62 -4.20 -11.32 -5.60
CA ASN A 62 -4.57 -12.52 -6.33
C ASN A 62 -3.36 -13.17 -7.00
N ASP A 63 -2.44 -12.38 -7.56
CA ASP A 63 -1.25 -12.91 -8.22
C ASP A 63 -0.39 -13.71 -7.23
N VAL A 64 -0.07 -13.16 -6.05
CA VAL A 64 0.76 -13.85 -5.04
C VAL A 64 0.10 -15.12 -4.47
N LYS A 65 -1.23 -15.24 -4.53
CA LYS A 65 -1.98 -16.44 -4.10
C LYS A 65 -2.20 -17.46 -5.22
N SER A 66 -1.87 -17.11 -6.46
CA SER A 66 -2.08 -17.99 -7.61
C SER A 66 -1.09 -19.17 -7.59
N SER A 67 -1.41 -20.22 -8.36
CA SER A 67 -0.52 -21.38 -8.54
C SER A 67 0.77 -21.05 -9.30
N SER A 68 0.80 -19.94 -10.04
CA SER A 68 1.95 -19.49 -10.81
C SER A 68 2.09 -17.96 -10.70
N PRO A 69 2.54 -17.45 -9.54
CA PRO A 69 2.60 -16.01 -9.29
C PRO A 69 3.63 -15.36 -10.21
N ALA A 70 3.35 -14.15 -10.71
CA ALA A 70 4.34 -13.33 -11.41
C ALA A 70 5.36 -12.74 -10.43
N ILE A 71 4.86 -12.27 -9.28
CA ILE A 71 5.66 -11.58 -8.25
C ILE A 71 5.89 -12.48 -7.03
N GLY A 72 6.96 -12.21 -6.27
CA GLY A 72 7.30 -12.97 -5.07
C GLY A 72 6.51 -12.54 -3.84
N GLY A 73 6.10 -11.27 -3.82
CA GLY A 73 5.31 -10.66 -2.76
C GLY A 73 4.98 -9.21 -3.11
N PHE A 74 4.21 -8.55 -2.26
CA PHE A 74 3.96 -7.11 -2.41
C PHE A 74 3.92 -6.37 -1.07
N VAL A 75 4.07 -5.05 -1.12
CA VAL A 75 3.70 -4.14 -0.02
C VAL A 75 2.86 -3.02 -0.61
N GLY A 76 1.59 -2.92 -0.22
CA GLY A 76 0.70 -1.87 -0.70
C GLY A 76 0.69 -0.70 0.26
N ILE A 77 1.15 0.48 -0.16
CA ILE A 77 1.24 1.66 0.70
C ILE A 77 -0.03 2.50 0.53
N ARG A 78 -0.82 2.68 1.58
CA ARG A 78 -2.05 3.50 1.60
C ARG A 78 -1.79 4.81 2.36
N PRO A 79 -1.20 5.83 1.74
CA PRO A 79 -1.08 7.12 2.40
C PRO A 79 -2.45 7.78 2.58
N SER A 80 -2.63 8.52 3.66
CA SER A 80 -3.69 9.53 3.75
C SER A 80 -3.40 10.70 2.78
N LEU A 81 -4.23 11.74 2.79
CA LEU A 81 -4.14 12.79 1.77
C LEU A 81 -2.73 13.41 1.71
N LEU A 82 -2.09 13.26 0.55
CA LEU A 82 -0.71 13.66 0.33
C LEU A 82 -0.57 15.19 0.31
N MET A 83 0.20 15.71 1.25
CA MET A 83 0.52 17.13 1.38
C MET A 83 2.00 17.42 1.12
N ASN A 84 2.29 18.67 0.80
CA ASN A 84 3.65 19.21 0.86
C ASN A 84 3.81 19.92 2.21
N GLY A 85 5.01 19.90 2.78
CA GLY A 85 5.31 20.50 4.07
C GLY A 85 6.46 19.76 4.76
N ASP A 86 6.76 20.17 5.98
CA ASP A 86 7.88 19.64 6.74
C ASP A 86 7.69 18.15 7.07
N ALA A 87 8.66 17.34 6.66
CA ALA A 87 8.76 15.95 7.03
C ALA A 87 8.95 15.81 8.56
N ARG A 88 8.21 14.88 9.17
CA ARG A 88 8.30 14.53 10.59
C ARG A 88 9.23 13.33 10.83
N GLY A 89 9.76 12.74 9.76
CA GLY A 89 10.58 11.54 9.79
C GLY A 89 9.77 10.27 10.07
N VAL A 90 10.43 9.11 9.97
CA VAL A 90 9.81 7.78 10.15
C VAL A 90 9.03 7.68 11.46
N ALA A 91 9.58 8.19 12.56
CA ALA A 91 8.95 8.15 13.89
C ALA A 91 7.70 9.04 14.01
N GLY A 92 7.55 10.05 13.13
CA GLY A 92 6.39 10.93 13.08
C GLY A 92 5.22 10.37 12.28
N VAL A 93 5.40 9.22 11.60
CA VAL A 93 4.37 8.57 10.78
C VAL A 93 3.69 7.47 11.60
N ARG A 94 2.37 7.55 11.75
CA ARG A 94 1.56 6.46 12.30
C ARG A 94 1.30 5.41 11.22
N VAL A 95 1.44 4.14 11.61
CA VAL A 95 1.40 3.00 10.69
C VAL A 95 0.24 2.09 11.06
N GLY A 96 -0.64 1.84 10.10
CA GLY A 96 -1.65 0.77 10.17
C GLY A 96 -1.24 -0.38 9.26
N VAL A 97 -1.64 -1.60 9.60
CA VAL A 97 -1.29 -2.81 8.86
C VAL A 97 -2.54 -3.66 8.71
N GLU A 98 -2.87 -3.96 7.46
CA GLU A 98 -4.00 -4.75 7.04
C GLU A 98 -3.52 -5.93 6.18
N GLY A 99 -3.82 -7.14 6.65
CA GLY A 99 -3.59 -8.38 5.93
C GLY A 99 -4.78 -8.75 5.05
N ALA A 100 -4.67 -9.92 4.41
CA ALA A 100 -5.74 -10.39 3.53
C ALA A 100 -7.04 -10.76 4.27
N LYS A 101 -6.97 -11.09 5.56
CA LYS A 101 -8.10 -11.60 6.34
C LYS A 101 -8.31 -10.88 7.68
N ASP A 102 -7.39 -10.02 8.06
CA ASP A 102 -7.29 -9.43 9.38
C ASP A 102 -6.68 -8.03 9.32
N VAL A 103 -6.95 -7.25 10.37
CA VAL A 103 -6.37 -5.94 10.60
C VAL A 103 -5.50 -6.04 11.84
N GLU A 104 -4.19 -6.02 11.66
CA GLU A 104 -3.24 -6.05 12.79
C GLU A 104 -3.25 -4.72 13.55
N SER A 105 -3.33 -3.61 12.83
CA SER A 105 -3.39 -2.27 13.42
C SER A 105 -4.13 -1.29 12.53
N LEU A 106 -5.03 -0.50 13.12
CA LEU A 106 -5.78 0.52 12.42
C LEU A 106 -5.29 1.92 12.82
N VAL A 107 -4.96 2.73 11.83
CA VAL A 107 -4.70 4.16 12.01
C VAL A 107 -5.57 4.96 11.07
N ILE A 108 -6.17 6.04 11.59
CA ILE A 108 -6.97 6.99 10.82
C ILE A 108 -6.38 8.37 11.02
N GLY A 109 -6.16 9.08 9.92
CA GLY A 109 -5.69 10.46 9.94
C GLY A 109 -5.97 11.14 8.61
N TYR A 110 -5.78 12.46 8.59
CA TYR A 110 -6.20 13.30 7.48
C TYR A 110 -5.15 13.37 6.37
N THR A 111 -3.88 13.55 6.75
CA THR A 111 -2.81 13.89 5.81
C THR A 111 -1.49 13.24 6.18
N VAL A 112 -0.60 13.17 5.21
CA VAL A 112 0.81 12.79 5.37
C VAL A 112 1.66 13.52 4.34
N ALA A 113 2.89 13.91 4.68
CA ALA A 113 3.78 14.55 3.72
C ALA A 113 4.29 13.53 2.69
N ARG A 114 4.40 13.95 1.42
CA ARG A 114 4.97 13.12 0.35
C ARG A 114 6.38 12.63 0.68
N GLU A 115 7.18 13.49 1.31
CA GLU A 115 8.55 13.19 1.71
C GLU A 115 8.60 12.08 2.75
N ASP A 116 7.77 12.15 3.79
CA ASP A 116 7.70 11.10 4.82
C ASP A 116 7.23 9.75 4.27
N VAL A 117 6.33 9.73 3.29
CA VAL A 117 5.94 8.48 2.61
C VAL A 117 7.15 7.86 1.91
N GLY A 118 7.94 8.67 1.20
CA GLY A 118 9.15 8.21 0.53
C GLY A 118 10.22 7.72 1.50
N ILE A 119 10.50 8.50 2.55
CA ILE A 119 11.47 8.15 3.60
C ILE A 119 11.04 6.86 4.30
N TRP A 120 9.76 6.72 4.66
CA TRP A 120 9.24 5.54 5.33
C TRP A 120 9.38 4.30 4.44
N ILE A 121 8.99 4.38 3.16
CA ILE A 121 9.18 3.26 2.22
C ILE A 121 10.67 2.87 2.16
N PHE A 122 11.57 3.84 2.01
CA PHE A 122 12.99 3.55 1.91
C PHE A 122 13.55 2.91 3.19
N GLU A 123 13.35 3.53 4.34
CA GLU A 123 13.94 3.10 5.60
C GLU A 123 13.33 1.79 6.11
N GLU A 124 12.01 1.61 6.03
CA GLU A 124 11.34 0.44 6.59
C GLU A 124 11.26 -0.72 5.60
N VAL A 125 10.82 -0.45 4.38
CA VAL A 125 10.47 -1.51 3.41
C VAL A 125 11.71 -2.00 2.68
N LEU A 126 12.54 -1.08 2.18
CA LEU A 126 13.68 -1.39 1.33
C LEU A 126 14.95 -1.66 2.14
N LYS A 127 15.45 -0.65 2.87
CA LYS A 127 16.69 -0.72 3.66
C LYS A 127 16.52 -1.56 4.93
N GLY A 128 15.37 -1.44 5.60
CA GLY A 128 15.03 -2.25 6.76
C GLY A 128 14.56 -3.65 6.40
N GLU A 129 14.44 -3.97 5.11
CA GLU A 129 14.04 -5.28 4.56
C GLU A 129 12.66 -5.78 5.04
N LYS A 130 11.87 -4.95 5.72
CA LYS A 130 10.57 -5.37 6.28
C LYS A 130 9.53 -5.64 5.19
N GLY A 131 9.77 -5.25 3.95
CA GLY A 131 8.93 -5.60 2.81
C GLY A 131 9.36 -6.83 2.03
N LEU A 132 10.53 -7.39 2.31
CA LEU A 132 11.05 -8.56 1.59
C LEU A 132 10.39 -9.85 2.10
N ARG A 133 10.72 -10.98 1.48
CA ARG A 133 10.20 -12.30 1.86
C ARG A 133 10.54 -12.61 3.33
N GLY A 134 9.52 -12.95 4.13
CA GLY A 134 9.62 -13.15 5.57
C GLY A 134 9.61 -11.85 6.38
N GLY A 135 9.56 -10.69 5.73
CA GLY A 135 9.48 -9.38 6.35
C GLY A 135 8.09 -9.07 6.90
N LYS A 136 8.04 -8.17 7.88
CA LYS A 136 6.80 -7.78 8.60
C LYS A 136 5.65 -7.35 7.66
N TYR A 137 5.95 -6.67 6.56
CA TYR A 137 4.97 -6.08 5.67
C TYR A 137 4.72 -6.91 4.40
N GLU A 138 5.32 -8.09 4.28
CA GLU A 138 5.15 -8.96 3.12
C GLU A 138 3.66 -9.31 2.92
N ASN A 139 3.12 -9.00 1.74
CA ASN A 139 1.73 -9.23 1.34
C ASN A 139 0.68 -8.47 2.18
N HIS A 140 1.07 -7.32 2.74
CA HIS A 140 0.19 -6.45 3.53
C HIS A 140 -0.07 -5.11 2.84
N PHE A 141 -1.18 -4.49 3.24
CA PHE A 141 -1.48 -3.08 2.99
C PHE A 141 -1.12 -2.26 4.23
N VAL A 142 -0.29 -1.25 4.03
CA VAL A 142 0.26 -0.41 5.09
C VAL A 142 -0.27 1.01 4.97
N THR A 143 -1.04 1.45 5.95
CA THR A 143 -1.55 2.83 6.00
C THR A 143 -0.51 3.75 6.63
N LEU A 144 -0.23 4.88 5.98
CA LEU A 144 0.68 5.92 6.47
C LEU A 144 -0.07 7.23 6.68
N THR A 145 -0.03 7.76 7.90
CA THR A 145 -0.76 8.98 8.25
C THR A 145 -0.12 9.71 9.44
N TYR A 146 -0.43 11.00 9.61
CA TYR A 146 -0.15 11.73 10.85
C TYR A 146 -1.30 11.63 11.83
#